data_AF-A0A357R3Q4-F1
#
_entry.id   AF-A0A357R3Q4-F1
#
_cell.length_a   1.000
_cell.length_b   1.000
_cell.length_c   1.000
_cell.angle_alpha   90.00
_cell.angle_beta   90.00
_cell.angle_gamma   90.00
#
_symmetry.space_group_name_H-M   'P 1'
#
loop_
_entity.id
_entity.type
_entity.pdbx_description
1 polymer ?
#
loop_
_entity_poly.entity_id
_entity_poly.type
_entity_poly.pdbx_seq_one_letter_code
_entity_poly.pdbx_strand_id
1 'polypeptide(L)'
;MEKYWPYMLQTLEELLAIPSPSGYTYQANGYLSQQLDELGISYSTTAKGAIVAAVPGVDTENQRIISAHVDTLGGMVKEIKSNGMLKLTNIGGLGWANVEGENCTVITSSGKEYTGTLLLNKASAHVHGADTATSERKADTMQVRLDEKVSCKDDTRKLGIEVGDFVAFDPRTRVTSSGFIKSRHLDDKAGVAVILGILKAIQEQKIQLPCTTHFFFSNFEEVGHGASAGIPAGVKEMLCIDMGAPGEGQQSDEFSVSICAKDSSGPYSWSMKERLVKLCKDSDIPCQVDIYPFYGSDVVLLSS
;
A
#
# COMPACT_ATOMS: atom_id res chain seq x y z
N MET A 1 -11.07 -21.68 -0.81
CA MET A 1 -9.94 -20.74 -0.68
C MET A 1 -9.11 -20.95 0.59
N GLU A 2 -9.69 -21.47 1.68
CA GLU A 2 -9.00 -21.67 2.97
C GLU A 2 -7.63 -22.37 2.89
N LYS A 3 -7.47 -23.37 2.00
CA LYS A 3 -6.18 -24.03 1.73
C LYS A 3 -5.04 -23.06 1.42
N TYR A 4 -5.36 -21.90 0.83
CA TYR A 4 -4.39 -20.89 0.40
C TYR A 4 -4.15 -19.79 1.44
N TRP A 5 -4.88 -19.77 2.56
CA TRP A 5 -4.67 -18.77 3.61
C TRP A 5 -3.24 -18.74 4.16
N PRO A 6 -2.56 -19.88 4.41
CA PRO A 6 -1.17 -19.84 4.85
C PRO A 6 -0.25 -19.15 3.85
N TYR A 7 -0.48 -19.37 2.55
CA TYR A 7 0.28 -18.71 1.48
C TYR A 7 0.00 -17.20 1.45
N MET A 8 -1.27 -16.79 1.55
CA MET A 8 -1.65 -15.37 1.59
C MET A 8 -1.04 -14.68 2.81
N LEU A 9 -1.08 -15.32 3.98
CA LEU A 9 -0.51 -14.78 5.21
C LEU A 9 1.01 -14.61 5.11
N GLN A 10 1.71 -15.64 4.65
CA GLN A 10 3.16 -15.58 4.43
C GLN A 10 3.52 -14.48 3.44
N THR A 11 2.81 -14.42 2.30
CA THR A 11 3.01 -13.39 1.28
C THR A 11 2.83 -11.98 1.87
N LEU A 12 1.79 -11.80 2.68
CA LEU A 12 1.51 -10.53 3.32
C LEU A 12 2.62 -10.15 4.32
N GLU A 13 3.05 -11.07 5.19
CA GLU A 13 4.13 -10.82 6.15
C GLU A 13 5.46 -10.45 5.46
N GLU A 14 5.81 -11.18 4.40
CA GLU A 14 7.01 -10.91 3.59
C GLU A 14 6.92 -9.55 2.89
N LEU A 15 5.78 -9.26 2.25
CA LEU A 15 5.59 -8.00 1.53
C LEU A 15 5.53 -6.79 2.48
N LEU A 16 4.91 -6.92 3.65
CA LEU A 16 4.88 -5.87 4.68
C LEU A 16 6.27 -5.52 5.19
N ALA A 17 7.18 -6.49 5.25
CA ALA A 17 8.56 -6.29 5.66
C ALA A 17 9.42 -5.56 4.62
N ILE A 18 8.99 -5.51 3.36
CA ILE A 18 9.71 -4.82 2.27
C ILE A 18 9.31 -3.34 2.23
N PRO A 19 10.24 -2.39 2.41
CA PRO A 19 9.97 -0.98 2.18
C PRO A 19 9.46 -0.71 0.76
N SER A 20 8.31 -0.05 0.63
CA SER A 20 7.78 0.37 -0.66
C SER A 20 7.06 1.73 -0.65
N PRO A 21 7.59 2.81 -0.02
CA PRO A 21 6.99 4.13 -0.20
C PRO A 21 6.77 4.47 -1.68
N SER A 22 5.70 5.18 -2.03
CA SER A 22 5.44 5.55 -3.44
C SER A 22 6.66 6.19 -4.09
N GLY A 23 7.10 5.64 -5.22
CA GLY A 23 8.35 6.01 -5.90
C GLY A 23 9.58 5.16 -5.54
N TYR A 24 9.49 4.29 -4.53
CA TYR A 24 10.52 3.34 -4.10
C TYR A 24 9.98 1.89 -4.08
N THR A 25 9.23 1.48 -5.10
CA THR A 25 8.59 0.15 -5.11
C THR A 25 9.44 -0.97 -5.69
N TYR A 26 10.69 -0.71 -6.09
CA TYR A 26 11.45 -1.68 -6.89
C TYR A 26 11.72 -3.00 -6.17
N GLN A 27 11.94 -2.98 -4.84
CA GLN A 27 12.13 -4.22 -4.06
C GLN A 27 10.84 -5.03 -3.98
N ALA A 28 9.71 -4.35 -3.73
CA ALA A 28 8.41 -5.00 -3.67
C ALA A 28 7.98 -5.53 -5.06
N ASN A 29 8.25 -4.78 -6.13
CA ASN A 29 8.06 -5.23 -7.50
C ASN A 29 8.96 -6.42 -7.86
N GLY A 30 10.20 -6.45 -7.37
CA GLY A 30 11.11 -7.59 -7.52
C GLY A 30 10.56 -8.84 -6.83
N TYR A 31 10.06 -8.71 -5.60
CA TYR A 31 9.36 -9.78 -4.89
C TYR A 31 8.13 -10.27 -5.66
N LEU A 32 7.28 -9.35 -6.14
CA LEU A 32 6.10 -9.69 -6.93
C LEU A 32 6.45 -10.46 -8.21
N SER A 33 7.50 -10.00 -8.91
CA SER A 33 8.01 -10.64 -10.12
C SER A 33 8.45 -12.07 -9.82
N GLN A 34 9.21 -12.28 -8.74
CA GLN A 34 9.61 -13.61 -8.29
C GLN A 34 8.41 -14.51 -7.98
N GLN A 35 7.41 -14.00 -7.23
CA GLN A 35 6.21 -14.78 -6.91
C GLN A 35 5.45 -15.18 -8.19
N LEU A 36 5.36 -14.30 -9.19
CA LEU A 36 4.71 -14.58 -10.46
C LEU A 36 5.50 -15.60 -11.30
N ASP A 37 6.82 -15.51 -11.33
CA ASP A 37 7.71 -16.46 -11.99
C ASP A 37 7.59 -17.86 -11.37
N GLU A 38 7.55 -17.95 -10.04
CA GLU A 38 7.34 -19.22 -9.31
C GLU A 38 5.97 -19.85 -9.60
N LEU A 39 4.95 -19.02 -9.84
CA LEU A 39 3.62 -19.46 -10.25
C LEU A 39 3.52 -19.76 -11.76
N GLY A 40 4.57 -19.49 -12.55
CA GLY A 40 4.57 -19.67 -14.00
C GLY A 40 3.61 -18.72 -14.73
N ILE A 41 3.38 -17.53 -14.19
CA ILE A 41 2.46 -16.54 -14.73
C ILE A 41 3.24 -15.48 -15.50
N SER A 42 2.88 -15.27 -16.77
CA SER A 42 3.46 -14.21 -17.58
C SER A 42 2.97 -12.83 -17.12
N TYR A 43 3.90 -11.89 -17.03
CA TYR A 43 3.62 -10.50 -16.71
C TYR A 43 4.42 -9.53 -17.59
N SER A 44 4.01 -8.28 -17.55
CA SER A 44 4.72 -7.16 -18.15
C SER A 44 4.85 -6.03 -17.14
N THR A 45 5.76 -5.10 -17.40
CA THR A 45 5.94 -3.90 -16.58
C THR A 45 5.55 -2.68 -17.39
N THR A 46 4.70 -1.83 -16.82
CA THR A 46 4.32 -0.56 -17.46
C THR A 46 5.50 0.42 -17.42
N ALA A 47 5.42 1.50 -18.20
CA ALA A 47 6.45 2.55 -18.18
C ALA A 47 6.62 3.21 -16.78
N LYS A 48 5.58 3.18 -15.94
CA LYS A 48 5.63 3.70 -14.55
C LYS A 48 6.13 2.66 -13.54
N GLY A 49 6.35 1.41 -13.95
CA GLY A 49 6.85 0.35 -13.07
C GLY A 49 5.78 -0.56 -12.46
N ALA A 50 4.50 -0.31 -12.70
CA ALA A 50 3.42 -1.24 -12.29
C ALA A 50 3.56 -2.59 -13.00
N ILE A 51 3.22 -3.68 -12.31
CA ILE A 51 3.27 -5.04 -12.86
C ILE A 51 1.88 -5.45 -13.33
N VAL A 52 1.78 -5.97 -14.55
CA VAL A 52 0.53 -6.45 -15.14
C VAL A 52 0.69 -7.92 -15.50
N ALA A 53 0.15 -8.81 -14.66
CA ALA A 53 0.11 -10.24 -14.90
C ALA A 53 -1.15 -10.61 -15.68
N ALA A 54 -1.05 -11.51 -16.66
CA ALA A 54 -2.18 -11.88 -17.51
C ALA A 54 -2.49 -13.38 -17.38
N VAL A 55 -3.75 -13.70 -17.11
CA VAL A 55 -4.26 -15.08 -17.17
C VAL A 55 -5.28 -15.18 -18.31
N PRO A 56 -4.95 -15.92 -19.39
CA PRO A 56 -5.85 -16.12 -20.51
C PRO A 56 -7.16 -16.82 -20.07
N GLY A 57 -8.29 -16.30 -20.55
CA GLY A 57 -9.60 -16.91 -20.37
C GLY A 57 -10.16 -17.46 -21.67
N VAL A 58 -11.41 -17.95 -21.63
CA VAL A 58 -12.13 -18.43 -22.82
C VAL A 58 -12.42 -17.26 -23.77
N ASP A 59 -12.92 -16.14 -23.25
CA ASP A 59 -13.08 -14.89 -23.98
C ASP A 59 -11.78 -14.07 -23.92
N THR A 60 -11.24 -13.74 -25.10
CA THR A 60 -10.02 -12.94 -25.25
C THR A 60 -10.29 -11.51 -25.70
N GLU A 61 -11.54 -11.16 -26.02
CA GLU A 61 -11.95 -9.84 -26.50
C GLU A 61 -12.58 -8.99 -25.39
N ASN A 62 -13.37 -9.61 -24.50
CA ASN A 62 -13.99 -8.93 -23.36
C ASN A 62 -13.19 -9.18 -22.09
N GLN A 63 -12.09 -8.47 -21.95
CA GLN A 63 -11.13 -8.66 -20.86
C GLN A 63 -11.52 -7.85 -19.62
N ARG A 64 -10.88 -8.14 -18.49
CA ARG A 64 -11.07 -7.39 -17.24
C ARG A 64 -9.77 -7.20 -16.46
N ILE A 65 -9.77 -6.24 -15.54
CA ILE A 65 -8.70 -6.01 -14.57
C ILE A 65 -9.17 -6.31 -13.15
N ILE A 66 -8.30 -6.92 -12.36
CA ILE A 66 -8.34 -6.88 -10.90
C ILE A 66 -7.08 -6.15 -10.44
N SER A 67 -7.22 -5.08 -9.66
CA SER A 67 -6.07 -4.30 -9.15
C SER A 67 -5.94 -4.35 -7.64
N ALA A 68 -4.70 -4.13 -7.21
CA ALA A 68 -4.27 -3.85 -5.85
C ALA A 68 -2.99 -3.01 -5.93
N HIS A 69 -2.68 -2.22 -4.91
CA HIS A 69 -1.47 -1.38 -4.92
C HIS A 69 -0.38 -1.91 -3.98
N VAL A 70 0.88 -1.76 -4.41
CA VAL A 70 2.06 -2.23 -3.66
C VAL A 70 2.78 -1.10 -2.94
N ASP A 71 2.52 0.14 -3.36
CA ASP A 71 3.14 1.30 -2.74
C ASP A 71 2.55 1.59 -1.37
N THR A 72 3.25 2.42 -0.60
CA THR A 72 2.84 2.76 0.75
C THR A 72 3.03 4.23 1.01
N LEU A 73 2.32 4.72 2.02
CA LEU A 73 2.73 5.93 2.73
C LEU A 73 4.19 5.85 3.24
N GLY A 74 4.84 7.00 3.34
CA GLY A 74 6.22 7.10 3.82
C GLY A 74 6.69 8.54 4.03
N GLY A 75 8.00 8.72 4.07
CA GLY A 75 8.64 10.02 4.12
C GLY A 75 9.79 10.14 3.13
N MET A 76 10.22 11.36 2.89
CA MET A 76 11.41 11.67 2.12
C MET A 76 12.21 12.74 2.84
N VAL A 77 13.54 12.61 2.87
CA VAL A 77 14.42 13.60 3.50
C VAL A 77 14.29 14.92 2.74
N LYS A 78 13.80 15.96 3.44
CA LYS A 78 13.63 17.32 2.90
C LYS A 78 14.80 18.23 3.28
N GLU A 79 15.34 18.07 4.48
CA GLU A 79 16.43 18.88 4.99
C GLU A 79 17.25 18.09 6.03
N ILE A 80 18.57 18.17 5.94
CA ILE A 80 19.48 17.79 7.02
C ILE A 80 19.68 19.02 7.91
N LYS A 81 19.22 18.94 9.16
CA LYS A 81 19.27 20.03 10.14
C LYS A 81 20.69 20.24 10.65
N SER A 82 20.96 21.42 11.22
CA SER A 82 22.30 21.79 11.72
C SER A 82 22.87 20.83 12.77
N ASN A 83 22.01 20.10 13.49
CA ASN A 83 22.36 19.11 14.50
C ASN A 83 22.46 17.67 13.95
N GLY A 84 22.42 17.49 12.63
CA GLY A 84 22.50 16.16 11.97
C GLY A 84 21.17 15.39 11.89
N MET A 85 20.10 15.87 12.53
CA MET A 85 18.77 15.25 12.42
C MET A 85 18.11 15.56 11.07
N LEU A 86 17.12 14.75 10.70
CA LEU A 86 16.45 14.88 9.41
C LEU A 86 15.07 15.50 9.57
N LYS A 87 14.76 16.48 8.74
CA LYS A 87 13.39 16.92 8.49
C LYS A 87 12.84 16.16 7.30
N LEU A 88 11.62 15.66 7.42
CA LEU A 88 10.95 14.92 6.36
C LEU A 88 9.89 15.76 5.66
N THR A 89 9.56 15.36 4.44
CA THR A 89 8.26 15.61 3.80
C THR A 89 7.52 14.27 3.70
N ASN A 90 6.19 14.28 3.76
CA ASN A 90 5.40 13.06 3.64
C ASN A 90 5.32 12.60 2.18
N ILE A 91 5.20 11.28 2.01
CA ILE A 91 4.79 10.62 0.77
C ILE A 91 3.37 10.10 1.02
N GLY A 92 2.44 10.45 0.12
CA GLY A 92 1.01 10.18 0.25
C GLY A 92 0.32 10.90 1.42
N GLY A 93 -0.87 10.44 1.78
CA GLY A 93 -1.75 11.00 2.82
C GLY A 93 -1.29 10.83 4.28
N LEU A 94 0.01 10.64 4.54
CA LEU A 94 0.52 10.35 5.87
C LEU A 94 0.34 11.50 6.87
N GLY A 95 -0.48 11.27 7.90
CA GLY A 95 -0.56 12.14 9.07
C GLY A 95 0.62 11.96 10.03
N TRP A 96 1.36 13.02 10.34
CA TRP A 96 2.52 12.98 11.23
C TRP A 96 2.22 12.49 12.65
N ALA A 97 1.00 12.75 13.15
CA ALA A 97 0.56 12.24 14.45
C ALA A 97 0.48 10.71 14.48
N ASN A 98 0.20 10.07 13.33
CA ASN A 98 0.08 8.62 13.23
C ASN A 98 1.44 7.93 13.25
N VAL A 99 2.54 8.67 13.12
CA VAL A 99 3.91 8.15 13.07
C VAL A 99 4.86 8.78 14.11
N GLU A 100 4.34 9.58 15.04
CA GLU A 100 5.15 10.08 16.16
C GLU A 100 5.63 8.90 17.03
N GLY A 101 6.94 8.82 17.25
CA GLY A 101 7.57 7.75 18.02
C GLY A 101 7.84 6.47 17.24
N GLU A 102 7.47 6.39 15.95
CA GLU A 102 7.75 5.22 15.14
C GLU A 102 9.24 5.11 14.80
N ASN A 103 9.71 3.86 14.77
CA ASN A 103 10.98 3.54 14.13
C ASN A 103 10.84 3.70 12.62
N CYS A 104 11.94 4.03 11.97
CA CYS A 104 12.02 4.19 10.53
C CYS A 104 13.40 3.80 10.01
N THR A 105 13.42 3.50 8.71
CA THR A 105 14.63 3.22 7.94
C THR A 105 14.81 4.30 6.89
N VAL A 106 15.96 4.97 6.91
CA VAL A 106 16.40 5.92 5.90
C VAL A 106 17.23 5.17 4.87
N ILE A 107 16.83 5.27 3.61
CA ILE A 107 17.41 4.48 2.51
C ILE A 107 18.13 5.42 1.55
N THR A 108 19.45 5.30 1.52
CA THR A 108 20.30 6.16 0.68
C THR A 108 20.25 5.75 -0.78
N SER A 109 20.60 6.67 -1.69
CA SER A 109 20.79 6.36 -3.12
C SER A 109 21.75 5.19 -3.44
N SER A 110 22.66 4.86 -2.52
CA SER A 110 23.57 3.71 -2.64
C SER A 110 22.98 2.37 -2.19
N GLY A 111 21.75 2.39 -1.67
CA GLY A 111 21.08 1.23 -1.08
C GLY A 111 21.49 0.94 0.37
N LYS A 112 22.29 1.79 1.02
CA LYS A 112 22.56 1.68 2.46
C LYS A 112 21.35 2.12 3.26
N GLU A 113 21.08 1.38 4.33
CA GLU A 113 19.97 1.59 5.25
C GLU A 113 20.47 2.02 6.63
N TYR A 114 19.81 3.02 7.20
CA TYR A 114 20.09 3.54 8.54
C TYR A 114 18.80 3.62 9.34
N THR A 115 18.81 3.13 10.58
CA THR A 115 17.63 3.23 11.45
C THR A 115 17.56 4.58 12.16
N GLY A 116 16.35 4.94 12.56
CA GLY A 116 16.10 6.08 13.44
C GLY A 116 14.68 6.11 13.96
N THR A 117 14.36 7.14 14.72
CA THR A 117 13.02 7.37 15.29
C THR A 117 12.48 8.72 14.87
N LEU A 118 11.23 8.79 14.44
CA LEU A 118 10.54 10.06 14.21
C LEU A 118 10.03 10.64 15.53
N LEU A 119 10.45 11.86 15.85
CA LEU A 119 10.16 12.52 17.12
C LEU A 119 9.66 13.94 16.89
N LEU A 120 8.82 14.41 17.81
CA LEU A 120 8.56 15.83 17.96
C LEU A 120 9.87 16.56 18.33
N ASN A 121 10.12 17.73 17.75
CA ASN A 121 11.28 18.57 18.09
C ASN A 121 11.34 18.88 19.59
N LYS A 122 10.16 18.99 20.23
CA LYS A 122 9.96 19.23 21.66
C LYS A 122 9.42 17.99 22.38
N ALA A 123 9.98 16.80 22.13
CA ALA A 123 9.44 15.52 22.61
C ALA A 123 9.45 15.31 24.15
N SER A 124 10.18 16.11 24.93
CA SER A 124 10.31 15.91 26.39
C SER A 124 9.57 16.96 27.21
N ALA A 125 8.56 16.54 27.98
CA ALA A 125 7.83 17.40 28.91
C ALA A 125 8.71 17.91 30.06
N HIS A 126 9.76 17.18 30.45
CA HIS A 126 10.72 17.66 31.45
C HIS A 126 11.59 18.83 30.96
N VAL A 127 11.70 19.00 29.64
CA VAL A 127 12.48 20.08 29.01
C VAL A 127 11.58 21.20 28.49
N HIS A 128 10.43 20.84 27.92
CA HIS A 128 9.56 21.77 27.18
C HIS A 128 8.17 21.96 27.80
N GLY A 129 7.86 21.30 28.91
CA GLY A 129 6.57 21.43 29.59
C GLY A 129 5.38 21.16 28.67
N ALA A 130 4.39 22.06 28.71
CA ALA A 130 3.14 21.97 27.97
C ALA A 130 3.32 21.92 26.44
N ASP A 131 4.42 22.46 25.91
CA ASP A 131 4.68 22.48 24.47
C ASP A 131 4.74 21.08 23.85
N THR A 132 5.13 20.06 24.63
CA THR A 132 5.17 18.65 24.18
C THR A 132 3.77 18.17 23.77
N ALA A 133 2.75 18.59 24.52
CA ALA A 133 1.36 18.20 24.28
C ALA A 133 0.70 19.08 23.22
N THR A 134 0.96 20.40 23.26
CA THR A 134 0.24 21.38 22.44
C THR A 134 0.85 21.62 21.05
N SER A 135 2.10 21.21 20.82
CA SER A 135 2.71 21.35 19.50
C SER A 135 1.93 20.54 18.46
N GLU A 136 1.52 21.21 17.40
CA GLU A 136 0.91 20.58 16.23
C GLU A 136 1.89 19.59 15.60
N ARG A 137 1.43 18.38 15.23
CA ARG A 137 2.25 17.37 14.55
C ARG A 137 2.27 17.67 13.06
N LYS A 138 3.31 18.35 12.59
CA LYS A 138 3.52 18.71 11.19
C LYS A 138 5.00 18.61 10.81
N ALA A 139 5.31 18.61 9.52
CA ALA A 139 6.68 18.43 9.02
C ALA A 139 7.73 19.36 9.68
N ASP A 140 7.35 20.59 10.04
CA ASP A 140 8.26 21.55 10.67
C ASP A 140 8.53 21.25 12.15
N THR A 141 7.62 20.58 12.84
CA THR A 141 7.71 20.24 14.26
C THR A 141 8.20 18.83 14.51
N MET A 142 8.36 18.02 13.47
CA MET A 142 8.84 16.64 13.54
C MET A 142 10.26 16.51 12.99
N GLN A 143 10.98 15.46 13.41
CA GLN A 143 12.31 15.13 12.90
C GLN A 143 12.67 13.67 13.14
N VAL A 144 13.50 13.10 12.26
CA VAL A 144 14.13 11.81 12.51
C VAL A 144 15.43 12.04 13.27
N ARG A 145 15.54 11.37 14.41
CA ARG A 145 16.82 11.15 15.09
C ARG A 145 17.37 9.81 14.62
N LEU A 146 18.49 9.86 13.91
CA LEU A 146 19.20 8.66 13.46
C LEU A 146 19.83 7.92 14.65
N ASP A 147 19.92 6.59 14.56
CA ASP A 147 20.64 5.74 15.51
C ASP A 147 22.15 5.71 15.20
N GLU A 148 22.68 6.87 14.81
CA GLU A 148 24.06 7.05 14.35
C GLU A 148 24.74 8.19 15.12
N LYS A 149 26.07 8.15 15.19
CA LYS A 149 26.87 9.19 15.86
C LYS A 149 27.00 10.44 14.99
N VAL A 150 25.90 11.17 14.82
CA VAL A 150 25.86 12.43 14.07
C VAL A 150 25.59 13.61 15.00
N SER A 151 26.31 14.71 14.78
CA SER A 151 26.16 15.94 15.57
C SER A 151 25.96 17.18 14.71
N CYS A 152 26.20 17.06 13.40
CA CYS A 152 26.09 18.14 12.44
C CYS A 152 25.71 17.61 11.05
N LYS A 153 25.41 18.51 10.12
CA LYS A 153 25.07 18.16 8.73
C LYS A 153 26.13 17.28 8.06
N ASP A 154 27.40 17.61 8.29
CA ASP A 154 28.51 16.92 7.63
C ASP A 154 28.66 15.48 8.12
N ASP A 155 28.33 15.20 9.38
CA ASP A 155 28.35 13.82 9.91
C ASP A 155 27.29 12.96 9.22
N THR A 156 26.07 13.49 9.08
CA THR A 156 24.97 12.81 8.39
C THR A 156 25.30 12.57 6.91
N ARG A 157 25.90 13.56 6.24
CA ARG A 157 26.33 13.40 4.84
C ARG A 157 27.46 12.39 4.64
N LYS A 158 28.36 12.22 5.62
CA LYS A 158 29.40 11.16 5.57
C LYS A 158 28.80 9.75 5.55
N LEU A 159 27.57 9.57 6.05
CA LEU A 159 26.83 8.32 5.92
C LEU A 159 26.29 8.09 4.49
N GLY A 160 26.32 9.13 3.66
CA GLY A 160 25.71 9.12 2.32
C GLY A 160 24.23 9.47 2.31
N ILE A 161 23.68 9.92 3.44
CA ILE A 161 22.29 10.41 3.54
C ILE A 161 22.20 11.81 2.94
N GLU A 162 21.26 12.01 2.01
CA GLU A 162 21.01 13.28 1.34
C GLU A 162 19.52 13.62 1.22
N VAL A 163 19.23 14.86 0.84
CA VAL A 163 17.86 15.29 0.48
C VAL A 163 17.38 14.45 -0.71
N GLY A 164 16.16 13.92 -0.61
CA GLY A 164 15.57 13.03 -1.60
C GLY A 164 15.62 11.54 -1.22
N ASP A 165 16.41 11.16 -0.21
CA ASP A 165 16.43 9.78 0.28
C ASP A 165 15.07 9.40 0.90
N PHE A 166 14.65 8.16 0.65
CA PHE A 166 13.38 7.64 1.13
C PHE A 166 13.47 7.27 2.61
N VAL A 167 12.34 7.41 3.31
CA VAL A 167 12.17 6.99 4.70
C VAL A 167 10.94 6.10 4.79
N ALA A 168 11.16 4.85 5.16
CA ALA A 168 10.10 3.87 5.41
C ALA A 168 9.87 3.73 6.92
N PHE A 169 8.61 3.71 7.35
CA PHE A 169 8.26 3.51 8.76
C PHE A 169 8.14 2.01 9.07
N ASP A 170 8.46 1.63 10.31
CA ASP A 170 8.33 0.25 10.77
C ASP A 170 6.86 -0.20 10.67
N PRO A 171 6.58 -1.33 9.97
CA PRO A 171 5.22 -1.81 9.79
C PRO A 171 4.62 -2.37 11.09
N ARG A 172 5.43 -2.78 12.07
CA ARG A 172 5.00 -3.40 13.34
C ARG A 172 4.08 -4.61 13.17
N THR A 173 4.33 -5.41 12.14
CA THR A 173 3.49 -6.56 11.79
C THR A 173 3.39 -7.57 12.94
N ARG A 174 2.16 -7.92 13.31
CA ARG A 174 1.81 -8.91 14.32
C ARG A 174 0.59 -9.70 13.88
N VAL A 175 0.73 -11.02 13.83
CA VAL A 175 -0.40 -11.95 13.68
C VAL A 175 -0.79 -12.45 15.07
N THR A 176 -2.07 -12.31 15.43
CA THR A 176 -2.59 -12.78 16.73
C THR A 176 -3.05 -14.23 16.65
N SER A 177 -3.09 -14.91 17.79
CA SER A 177 -3.66 -16.26 17.89
C SER A 177 -5.16 -16.32 17.55
N SER A 178 -5.86 -15.18 17.60
CA SER A 178 -7.27 -15.05 17.19
C SER A 178 -7.45 -14.80 15.69
N GLY A 179 -6.36 -14.73 14.91
CA GLY A 179 -6.41 -14.55 13.45
C GLY A 179 -6.38 -13.10 12.97
N PHE A 180 -6.18 -12.11 13.85
CA PHE A 180 -6.05 -10.72 13.44
C PHE A 180 -4.62 -10.40 12.99
N ILE A 181 -4.51 -9.55 11.98
CA ILE A 181 -3.24 -9.01 11.48
C ILE A 181 -3.18 -7.53 11.84
N LYS A 182 -2.16 -7.12 12.58
CA LYS A 182 -1.92 -5.72 12.95
C LYS A 182 -0.64 -5.28 12.27
N SER A 183 -0.75 -4.31 11.38
CA SER A 183 0.41 -3.75 10.69
C SER A 183 0.06 -2.38 10.12
N ARG A 184 1.07 -1.51 9.94
CA ARG A 184 0.97 -0.47 8.91
C ARG A 184 1.01 -1.12 7.54
N HIS A 185 0.53 -0.41 6.53
CA HIS A 185 0.67 -0.82 5.12
C HIS A 185 -0.11 -2.09 4.76
N LEU A 186 -1.13 -2.44 5.55
CA LEU A 186 -2.15 -3.41 5.10
C LEU A 186 -2.84 -2.90 3.83
N ASP A 187 -3.11 -1.60 3.81
CA ASP A 187 -3.39 -0.80 2.63
C ASP A 187 -2.12 -0.66 1.77
N ASP A 188 -2.03 -1.27 0.58
CA ASP A 188 -2.90 -2.35 0.06
C ASP A 188 -2.12 -3.67 -0.19
N LYS A 189 -1.06 -3.88 0.58
CA LYS A 189 -0.31 -5.14 0.54
C LYS A 189 -1.19 -6.35 0.87
N ALA A 190 -2.28 -6.16 1.61
CA ALA A 190 -3.29 -7.19 1.83
C ALA A 190 -4.03 -7.57 0.54
N GLY A 191 -4.46 -6.60 -0.28
CA GLY A 191 -5.05 -6.85 -1.59
C GLY A 191 -4.08 -7.58 -2.52
N VAL A 192 -2.81 -7.18 -2.52
CA VAL A 192 -1.75 -7.86 -3.29
C VAL A 192 -1.61 -9.33 -2.87
N ALA A 193 -1.57 -9.61 -1.57
CA ALA A 193 -1.47 -10.98 -1.06
C ALA A 193 -2.71 -11.83 -1.41
N VAL A 194 -3.91 -11.23 -1.38
CA VAL A 194 -5.16 -11.89 -1.81
C VAL A 194 -5.09 -12.24 -3.29
N ILE A 195 -4.65 -11.32 -4.16
CA ILE A 195 -4.49 -11.56 -5.59
C ILE A 195 -3.50 -12.70 -5.84
N LEU A 196 -2.32 -12.68 -5.21
CA LEU A 196 -1.35 -13.76 -5.37
C LEU A 196 -1.91 -15.12 -4.92
N GLY A 197 -2.69 -15.15 -3.84
CA GLY A 197 -3.38 -16.36 -3.40
C GLY A 197 -4.44 -16.86 -4.40
N ILE A 198 -5.17 -15.95 -5.04
CA ILE A 198 -6.11 -16.28 -6.14
C ILE A 198 -5.33 -16.85 -7.33
N LEU A 199 -4.24 -16.22 -7.74
CA LEU A 199 -3.38 -16.68 -8.83
C LEU A 199 -2.83 -18.09 -8.57
N LYS A 200 -2.35 -18.34 -7.34
CA LYS A 200 -1.90 -19.66 -6.91
C LYS A 200 -3.02 -20.71 -6.99
N ALA A 201 -4.24 -20.35 -6.57
CA ALA A 201 -5.39 -21.23 -6.65
C ALA A 201 -5.76 -21.55 -8.11
N ILE A 202 -5.75 -20.55 -8.99
CA ILE A 202 -6.00 -20.72 -10.43
C ILE A 202 -5.00 -21.70 -11.04
N GLN A 203 -3.71 -21.55 -10.75
CA GLN A 203 -2.65 -22.40 -11.30
C GLN A 203 -2.74 -23.84 -10.77
N GLU A 204 -2.82 -24.03 -9.45
CA GLU A 204 -2.84 -25.37 -8.85
C GLU A 204 -4.09 -26.17 -9.23
N GLN A 205 -5.25 -25.51 -9.32
CA GLN A 205 -6.51 -26.17 -9.65
C GLN A 205 -6.81 -26.14 -11.15
N LYS A 206 -5.95 -25.51 -11.97
CA LYS A 206 -6.12 -25.36 -13.42
C LYS A 206 -7.48 -24.75 -13.78
N ILE A 207 -7.85 -23.69 -13.07
CA ILE A 207 -9.15 -23.02 -13.24
C ILE A 207 -9.15 -22.30 -14.58
N GLN A 208 -10.07 -22.67 -15.48
CA GLN A 208 -10.31 -21.93 -16.72
C GLN A 208 -11.14 -20.68 -16.42
N LEU A 209 -10.55 -19.50 -16.62
CA LEU A 209 -11.27 -18.24 -16.46
C LEU A 209 -12.25 -18.01 -17.63
N PRO A 210 -13.41 -17.39 -17.39
CA PRO A 210 -14.40 -17.11 -18.44
C PRO A 210 -13.90 -16.08 -19.45
N CYS A 211 -13.10 -15.11 -19.00
CA CYS A 211 -12.45 -14.12 -19.83
C CYS A 211 -11.04 -13.83 -19.36
N THR A 212 -10.22 -13.33 -20.28
CA THR A 212 -8.84 -12.94 -19.98
C THR A 212 -8.86 -11.89 -18.88
N THR A 213 -8.17 -12.20 -17.79
CA THR A 213 -8.12 -11.37 -16.59
C THR A 213 -6.69 -10.91 -16.39
N HIS A 214 -6.53 -9.59 -16.33
CA HIS A 214 -5.28 -8.95 -15.97
C HIS A 214 -5.29 -8.64 -14.48
N PHE A 215 -4.17 -8.89 -13.83
CA PHE A 215 -3.94 -8.58 -12.43
C PHE A 215 -2.92 -7.44 -12.39
N PHE A 216 -3.38 -6.26 -12.01
CA PHE A 216 -2.62 -5.02 -12.08
C PHE A 216 -2.14 -4.64 -10.68
N PHE A 217 -0.83 -4.71 -10.46
CA PHE A 217 -0.19 -4.28 -9.23
C PHE A 217 0.35 -2.86 -9.43
N SER A 218 -0.40 -1.86 -8.98
CA SER A 218 -0.03 -0.45 -9.11
C SER A 218 1.03 -0.05 -8.08
N ASN A 219 1.70 1.08 -8.30
CA ASN A 219 2.86 1.50 -7.52
C ASN A 219 2.94 3.02 -7.23
N PHE A 220 1.82 3.73 -7.44
CA PHE A 220 1.67 5.15 -7.14
C PHE A 220 0.22 5.50 -6.78
N GLU A 221 -0.53 4.56 -6.18
CA GLU A 221 -1.93 4.80 -5.77
C GLU A 221 -1.97 5.95 -4.76
N GLU A 222 -1.11 5.88 -3.73
CA GLU A 222 -1.12 6.75 -2.55
C GLU A 222 -0.80 8.23 -2.86
N VAL A 223 -0.36 8.51 -4.09
CA VAL A 223 -0.09 9.86 -4.62
C VAL A 223 -1.01 10.23 -5.78
N GLY A 224 -2.09 9.46 -5.99
CA GLY A 224 -3.17 9.72 -6.94
C GLY A 224 -2.90 9.30 -8.38
N HIS A 225 -1.89 8.45 -8.61
CA HIS A 225 -1.45 8.07 -9.97
C HIS A 225 -1.73 6.60 -10.31
N GLY A 226 -2.08 5.76 -9.33
CA GLY A 226 -2.59 4.39 -9.41
C GLY A 226 -2.56 3.64 -10.75
N ALA A 227 -3.67 3.00 -11.13
CA ALA A 227 -3.86 2.37 -12.43
C ALA A 227 -4.21 3.39 -13.55
N SER A 228 -3.65 4.60 -13.51
CA SER A 228 -3.95 5.69 -14.46
C SER A 228 -3.50 5.47 -15.90
N ALA A 229 -2.68 4.44 -16.15
CA ALA A 229 -2.11 4.15 -17.46
C ALA A 229 -1.77 2.67 -17.59
N GLY A 230 -1.57 2.21 -18.82
CA GLY A 230 -1.15 0.82 -19.10
C GLY A 230 -2.30 -0.18 -19.06
N ILE A 231 -3.55 0.28 -19.15
CA ILE A 231 -4.74 -0.56 -19.25
C ILE A 231 -4.79 -1.19 -20.66
N PRO A 232 -4.83 -2.54 -20.77
CA PRO A 232 -4.97 -3.19 -22.07
C PRO A 232 -6.28 -2.82 -22.79
N ALA A 233 -6.23 -2.62 -24.11
CA ALA A 233 -7.36 -2.13 -24.91
C ALA A 233 -8.62 -3.01 -24.88
N GLY A 234 -8.48 -4.31 -24.59
CA GLY A 234 -9.60 -5.25 -24.49
C GLY A 234 -10.38 -5.17 -23.18
N VAL A 235 -9.93 -4.38 -22.20
CA VAL A 235 -10.54 -4.31 -20.87
C VAL A 235 -11.89 -3.60 -20.92
N LYS A 236 -12.93 -4.25 -20.37
CA LYS A 236 -14.30 -3.73 -20.29
C LYS A 236 -14.74 -3.40 -18.87
N GLU A 237 -14.11 -4.01 -17.88
CA GLU A 237 -14.40 -3.79 -16.46
C GLU A 237 -13.13 -3.89 -15.62
N MET A 238 -13.12 -3.17 -14.50
CA MET A 238 -12.03 -3.16 -13.52
C MET A 238 -12.62 -3.29 -12.13
N LEU A 239 -12.07 -4.22 -11.34
CA LEU A 239 -12.35 -4.38 -9.92
C LEU A 239 -11.08 -4.01 -9.14
N CYS A 240 -11.15 -2.98 -8.30
CA CYS A 240 -10.07 -2.69 -7.35
C CYS A 240 -10.35 -3.42 -6.05
N ILE A 241 -9.33 -4.09 -5.55
CA ILE A 241 -9.24 -4.55 -4.17
C ILE A 241 -8.43 -3.47 -3.46
N ASP A 242 -8.94 -3.01 -2.32
CA ASP A 242 -8.32 -2.00 -1.49
C ASP A 242 -8.90 -2.12 -0.08
N MET A 243 -8.51 -1.23 0.82
CA MET A 243 -8.97 -1.19 2.19
C MET A 243 -10.39 -0.60 2.32
N GLY A 244 -11.14 -1.10 3.32
CA GLY A 244 -12.37 -0.47 3.80
C GLY A 244 -12.12 0.19 5.14
N ALA A 245 -12.22 1.52 5.21
CA ALA A 245 -11.99 2.27 6.45
C ALA A 245 -13.25 2.32 7.33
N PRO A 246 -13.31 1.65 8.50
CA PRO A 246 -14.43 1.83 9.41
C PRO A 246 -14.44 3.26 9.96
N GLY A 247 -15.62 3.83 10.13
CA GLY A 247 -15.77 5.21 10.58
C GLY A 247 -17.22 5.62 10.79
N GLU A 248 -17.44 6.84 11.27
CA GLU A 248 -18.78 7.39 11.44
C GLU A 248 -19.54 7.38 10.11
N GLY A 249 -20.72 6.76 10.10
CA GLY A 249 -21.55 6.62 8.91
C GLY A 249 -21.19 5.45 7.98
N GLN A 250 -20.14 4.68 8.27
CA GLN A 250 -19.82 3.42 7.58
C GLN A 250 -20.47 2.23 8.28
N GLN A 251 -20.70 1.16 7.52
CA GLN A 251 -21.23 -0.13 7.97
C GLN A 251 -20.13 -1.19 8.07
N SER A 252 -18.96 -0.99 7.44
CA SER A 252 -17.83 -1.92 7.45
C SER A 252 -17.34 -2.27 8.86
N ASP A 253 -16.91 -3.52 9.01
CA ASP A 253 -16.25 -4.07 10.19
C ASP A 253 -15.09 -4.99 9.77
N GLU A 254 -14.36 -5.56 10.72
CA GLU A 254 -13.25 -6.46 10.46
C GLU A 254 -13.65 -7.87 9.99
N PHE A 255 -14.95 -8.17 9.91
CA PHE A 255 -15.48 -9.51 9.62
C PHE A 255 -16.22 -9.61 8.30
N SER A 256 -16.44 -8.48 7.62
CA SER A 256 -17.24 -8.37 6.41
C SER A 256 -16.41 -7.76 5.27
N VAL A 257 -16.74 -8.13 4.03
CA VAL A 257 -16.18 -7.46 2.86
C VAL A 257 -16.88 -6.12 2.66
N SER A 258 -16.12 -5.03 2.54
CA SER A 258 -16.69 -3.73 2.16
C SER A 258 -16.81 -3.61 0.65
N ILE A 259 -17.95 -3.10 0.18
CA ILE A 259 -18.23 -2.76 -1.21
C ILE A 259 -18.42 -1.25 -1.29
N CYS A 260 -17.42 -0.56 -1.85
CA CYS A 260 -17.50 0.89 -2.05
C CYS A 260 -18.51 1.23 -3.15
N ALA A 261 -19.58 1.96 -2.80
CA ALA A 261 -20.54 2.48 -3.78
C ALA A 261 -20.11 3.82 -4.38
N LYS A 262 -19.34 4.61 -3.63
CA LYS A 262 -18.87 5.94 -4.01
C LYS A 262 -17.66 6.33 -3.19
N ASP A 263 -16.67 6.96 -3.82
CA ASP A 263 -15.54 7.57 -3.13
C ASP A 263 -15.53 9.12 -3.31
N SER A 264 -14.40 9.78 -3.04
CA SER A 264 -14.26 11.22 -3.23
C SER A 264 -14.34 11.67 -4.70
N SER A 265 -14.01 10.79 -5.65
CA SER A 265 -14.03 11.05 -7.09
C SER A 265 -15.44 10.96 -7.68
N GLY A 266 -16.29 10.05 -7.16
CA GLY A 266 -17.64 9.87 -7.69
C GLY A 266 -18.26 8.51 -7.38
N PRO A 267 -19.51 8.28 -7.81
CA PRO A 267 -20.15 6.99 -7.68
C PRO A 267 -19.53 5.97 -8.64
N TYR A 268 -19.36 4.74 -8.15
CA TYR A 268 -18.97 3.60 -8.98
C TYR A 268 -20.16 3.04 -9.77
N SER A 269 -19.86 2.14 -10.72
CA SER A 269 -20.89 1.50 -11.55
C SER A 269 -21.94 0.79 -10.70
N TRP A 270 -23.19 1.28 -10.80
CA TRP A 270 -24.32 0.68 -10.08
C TRP A 270 -24.48 -0.80 -10.40
N SER A 271 -24.36 -1.19 -11.68
CA SER A 271 -24.54 -2.58 -12.11
C SER A 271 -23.44 -3.49 -11.55
N MET A 272 -22.20 -3.01 -11.46
CA MET A 272 -21.12 -3.77 -10.83
C MET A 272 -21.35 -3.96 -9.33
N LYS A 273 -21.72 -2.88 -8.63
CA LYS A 273 -22.05 -2.94 -7.20
C LYS A 273 -23.18 -3.93 -6.92
N GLU A 274 -24.27 -3.90 -7.69
CA GLU A 274 -25.36 -4.87 -7.51
C GLU A 274 -24.93 -6.31 -7.80
N ARG A 275 -24.07 -6.54 -8.82
CA ARG A 275 -23.50 -7.87 -9.09
C ARG A 275 -22.68 -8.39 -7.90
N LEU A 276 -21.83 -7.55 -7.30
CA LEU A 276 -21.02 -7.92 -6.13
C LEU A 276 -21.88 -8.20 -4.91
N VAL A 277 -22.84 -7.33 -4.59
CA VAL A 277 -23.78 -7.55 -3.47
C VAL A 277 -24.57 -8.85 -3.66
N LYS A 278 -25.05 -9.11 -4.88
CA LYS A 278 -25.74 -10.36 -5.19
C LYS A 278 -24.82 -11.57 -5.02
N LEU A 279 -23.58 -11.51 -5.50
CA LEU A 279 -22.61 -12.59 -5.36
C LEU A 279 -22.34 -12.92 -3.88
N CYS A 280 -22.18 -11.90 -3.03
CA CYS A 280 -22.00 -12.06 -1.60
C CYS A 280 -23.22 -12.76 -0.97
N LYS A 281 -24.44 -12.32 -1.29
CA LYS A 281 -25.67 -12.95 -0.81
C LYS A 281 -25.82 -14.41 -1.27
N ASP A 282 -25.59 -14.67 -2.55
CA ASP A 282 -25.74 -16.01 -3.12
C ASP A 282 -24.67 -16.99 -2.58
N SER A 283 -23.53 -16.47 -2.10
CA SER A 283 -22.40 -17.25 -1.59
C SER A 283 -22.27 -17.23 -0.06
N ASP A 284 -23.24 -16.63 0.65
CA ASP A 284 -23.22 -16.44 2.11
C ASP A 284 -21.93 -15.75 2.63
N ILE A 285 -21.45 -14.74 1.90
CA ILE A 285 -20.30 -13.91 2.28
C ILE A 285 -20.84 -12.63 2.95
N PRO A 286 -20.51 -12.37 4.23
CA PRO A 286 -20.85 -11.12 4.89
C PRO A 286 -20.27 -9.93 4.11
N CYS A 287 -21.13 -8.98 3.74
CA CYS A 287 -20.70 -7.79 3.03
C CYS A 287 -21.47 -6.54 3.50
N GLN A 288 -20.79 -5.41 3.43
CA GLN A 288 -21.34 -4.09 3.74
C GLN A 288 -21.16 -3.16 2.54
N VAL A 289 -22.07 -2.21 2.36
CA VAL A 289 -21.96 -1.21 1.29
C VAL A 289 -21.70 0.15 1.90
N ASP A 290 -20.62 0.78 1.48
CA ASP A 290 -20.08 1.99 2.11
C ASP A 290 -19.74 3.10 1.11
N ILE A 291 -19.51 4.31 1.64
CA ILE A 291 -19.21 5.52 0.87
C ILE A 291 -18.06 6.26 1.54
N TYR A 292 -16.95 6.45 0.84
CA TYR A 292 -15.73 7.05 1.41
C TYR A 292 -15.46 8.46 0.87
N PRO A 293 -15.83 9.54 1.61
CA PRO A 293 -15.82 10.91 1.07
C PRO A 293 -14.42 11.52 0.87
N PHE A 294 -13.38 10.98 1.52
CA PHE A 294 -12.01 11.51 1.50
C PHE A 294 -10.98 10.52 0.93
N TYR A 295 -11.45 9.45 0.30
CA TYR A 295 -10.67 8.34 -0.25
C TYR A 295 -10.71 8.38 -1.77
N GLY A 296 -9.65 7.93 -2.43
CA GLY A 296 -9.62 7.57 -3.86
C GLY A 296 -9.02 6.18 -3.97
N SER A 297 -9.27 5.48 -5.08
CA SER A 297 -8.66 4.17 -5.35
C SER A 297 -7.93 4.18 -6.70
N ASP A 298 -7.27 3.07 -7.00
CA ASP A 298 -6.71 2.77 -8.32
C ASP A 298 -7.72 2.89 -9.48
N VAL A 299 -9.02 2.81 -9.20
CA VAL A 299 -10.06 2.97 -10.23
C VAL A 299 -10.13 4.43 -10.66
N VAL A 300 -9.31 4.77 -11.65
CA VAL A 300 -9.44 6.01 -12.40
C VAL A 300 -10.43 5.85 -13.55
N LEU A 301 -10.92 6.98 -14.08
CA LEU A 301 -11.73 7.01 -15.29
C LEU A 301 -11.01 6.22 -16.40
N LEU A 302 -11.65 5.14 -16.85
CA LEU A 302 -11.38 4.50 -18.14
C LEU A 302 -11.79 5.48 -19.25
N SER A 303 -11.06 6.59 -19.40
CA SER A 303 -11.29 7.51 -20.51
C SER A 303 -10.69 6.87 -21.75
N SER A 304 -11.61 6.43 -22.61
CA SER A 304 -11.44 5.94 -23.98
C SER A 304 -10.23 6.48 -24.73
#